data_AF-M5C9L7-F1
#
_entry.id   AF-M5C9L7-F1
#
_cell.length_a   1.000
_cell.length_b   1.000
_cell.length_c   1.000
_cell.angle_alpha   90.00
_cell.angle_beta   90.00
_cell.angle_gamma   90.00
#
_symmetry.space_group_name_H-M   'P 1'
#
loop_
_entity.id
_entity.type
_entity.pdbx_description
1 polymer ?
#
loop_
_entity_poly.entity_id
_entity_poly.type
_entity_poly.pdbx_seq_one_letter_code
_entity_poly.pdbx_strand_id
1 'polypeptide(L)'
;MRYSLQADKTLIEWEPLRKILPKPKAPTRVRIGPDWTALAGNWFTEWERTNDTKWRDRIVTGMTDIGAMKYGLFTGYTSAVGFDPDTGHLTDEGGQFQASYHLTMLFGGGEFLMELVDTISVPSFDSAWVDFARYYNATSAEKTAKYGQNFNSGGFGYLYAKLQAYAGERLNDNNLKQLAWNQVTGSTVGYFSNPVEVGGVNVIEPVKQITSLATNDAASFSLAQYAVLAIAPDLAPNSFSESRSIRYTPSVMSVSTMVEAHYHEKGAISTAKRPLGSPRPKRGFFKRIIHFLGLDK
;
A
#
# COMPACT_ATOMS: atom_id res chain seq x y z
N MET A 1 -4.73 -23.17 -5.50
CA MET A 1 -4.57 -22.47 -4.21
C MET A 1 -4.28 -23.38 -3.03
N ARG A 2 -4.76 -24.63 -2.93
CA ARG A 2 -4.51 -25.44 -1.70
C ARG A 2 -3.04 -25.69 -1.33
N TYR A 3 -2.12 -25.77 -2.29
CA TYR A 3 -0.68 -25.88 -1.99
C TYR A 3 -0.13 -24.68 -1.21
N SER A 4 -0.65 -23.46 -1.43
CA SER A 4 -0.16 -22.26 -0.74
C SER A 4 -0.62 -22.17 0.72
N LEU A 5 -1.56 -23.02 1.15
CA LEU A 5 -1.96 -23.15 2.56
C LEU A 5 -0.85 -23.70 3.46
N GLN A 6 0.22 -24.27 2.88
CA GLN A 6 1.38 -24.81 3.60
C GLN A 6 2.54 -23.81 3.66
N ALA A 7 2.39 -22.61 3.08
CA ALA A 7 3.47 -21.64 2.95
C ALA A 7 4.00 -21.15 4.31
N ASP A 8 3.14 -21.07 5.32
CA ASP A 8 3.49 -20.66 6.68
C ASP A 8 4.53 -21.58 7.35
N LYS A 9 4.48 -22.90 7.09
CA LYS A 9 5.46 -23.86 7.61
C LYS A 9 6.87 -23.65 7.07
N THR A 10 6.98 -23.21 5.81
CA THR A 10 8.29 -22.95 5.19
C THR A 10 9.04 -21.80 5.85
N LEU A 11 8.32 -20.90 6.54
CA LEU A 11 8.91 -19.74 7.22
C LEU A 11 9.74 -20.12 8.44
N ILE A 12 9.54 -21.30 9.02
CA ILE A 12 10.36 -21.78 10.15
C ILE A 12 11.79 -22.07 9.66
N GLU A 13 11.91 -22.69 8.49
CA GLU A 13 13.20 -23.00 7.88
C GLU A 13 13.81 -21.76 7.18
N TRP A 14 12.98 -21.05 6.42
CA TRP A 14 13.39 -19.93 5.57
C TRP A 14 12.77 -18.62 6.03
N GLU A 15 13.09 -18.24 7.26
CA GLU A 15 12.61 -17.02 7.89
C GLU A 15 12.91 -15.77 7.00
N PRO A 16 11.90 -14.93 6.72
CA PRO A 16 12.07 -13.69 5.97
C PRO A 16 12.87 -12.69 6.81
N LEU A 17 13.88 -12.03 6.23
CA LEU A 17 14.78 -11.06 6.91
C LEU A 17 15.94 -11.68 7.72
N ARG A 18 16.11 -13.01 7.74
CA ARG A 18 17.24 -13.72 8.37
C ARG A 18 18.66 -13.22 8.03
N LYS A 19 18.81 -12.49 6.92
CA LYS A 19 20.09 -11.93 6.46
C LYS A 19 20.38 -10.54 7.01
N ILE A 20 19.39 -9.86 7.59
CA ILE A 20 19.50 -8.45 8.01
C ILE A 20 19.02 -8.21 9.44
N LEU A 21 18.34 -9.16 10.07
CA LEU A 21 17.88 -9.11 11.45
C LEU A 21 18.36 -10.34 12.23
N PRO A 22 18.55 -10.23 13.56
CA PRO A 22 18.76 -11.39 14.42
C PRO A 22 17.54 -12.31 14.38
N LYS A 23 17.66 -13.54 14.90
CA LYS A 23 16.53 -14.47 14.98
C LYS A 23 15.37 -13.88 15.80
N PRO A 24 14.11 -14.12 15.40
CA PRO A 24 12.95 -13.70 16.19
C PRO A 24 12.85 -14.47 17.50
N LYS A 25 12.03 -13.95 18.43
CA LYS A 25 11.67 -14.66 19.67
C LYS A 25 10.55 -15.67 19.41
N ALA A 26 9.62 -15.32 18.52
CA ALA A 26 8.62 -16.26 18.01
C ALA A 26 9.28 -17.34 17.12
N PRO A 27 8.59 -18.46 16.83
CA PRO A 27 9.13 -19.54 15.99
C PRO A 27 9.67 -19.07 14.63
N THR A 28 9.04 -18.05 14.06
CA THR A 28 9.52 -17.32 12.88
C THR A 28 9.02 -15.87 12.92
N ARG A 29 9.17 -15.12 11.82
CA ARG A 29 8.56 -13.80 11.64
C ARG A 29 7.92 -13.65 10.27
N VAL A 30 7.06 -12.66 10.19
CA VAL A 30 6.44 -12.16 8.95
C VAL A 30 6.49 -10.65 8.98
N ARG A 31 6.61 -10.02 7.82
CA ARG A 31 6.14 -8.64 7.70
C ARG A 31 4.62 -8.65 7.57
N ILE A 32 3.92 -7.78 8.29
CA ILE A 32 2.44 -7.65 8.25
C ILE A 32 1.96 -7.60 6.80
N GLY A 33 2.68 -6.86 5.96
CA GLY A 33 2.74 -7.15 4.54
C GLY A 33 4.19 -7.04 4.05
N PRO A 34 4.57 -7.76 2.98
CA PRO A 34 3.70 -8.57 2.13
C PRO A 34 3.39 -9.98 2.69
N ASP A 35 4.14 -10.44 3.71
CA ASP A 35 4.17 -11.85 4.09
C ASP A 35 2.84 -12.31 4.72
N TRP A 36 2.38 -11.67 5.80
CA TRP A 36 1.11 -12.06 6.45
C TRP A 36 -0.10 -11.79 5.56
N THR A 37 -0.15 -10.68 4.81
CA THR A 37 -1.22 -10.43 3.83
C THR A 37 -1.31 -11.53 2.78
N ALA A 38 -0.19 -12.11 2.32
CA ALA A 38 -0.22 -13.22 1.37
C ALA A 38 -0.74 -14.52 2.00
N LEU A 39 -0.31 -14.83 3.24
CA LEU A 39 -0.83 -15.98 3.99
C LEU A 39 -2.34 -15.83 4.24
N ALA A 40 -2.76 -14.67 4.73
CA ALA A 40 -4.16 -14.35 5.00
C ALA A 40 -5.02 -14.39 3.73
N GLY A 41 -4.51 -13.94 2.58
CA GLY A 41 -5.20 -14.07 1.30
C GLY A 41 -5.42 -15.53 0.87
N ASN A 42 -4.46 -16.43 1.13
CA ASN A 42 -4.64 -17.86 0.90
C ASN A 42 -5.72 -18.46 1.80
N TRP A 43 -5.70 -18.12 3.09
CA TRP A 43 -6.71 -18.58 4.05
C TRP A 43 -8.09 -18.03 3.71
N PHE A 44 -8.18 -16.77 3.31
CA PHE A 44 -9.43 -16.11 2.92
C PHE A 44 -10.05 -16.83 1.72
N THR A 45 -9.24 -17.10 0.69
CA THR A 45 -9.68 -17.86 -0.50
C THR A 45 -10.20 -19.26 -0.14
N GLU A 46 -9.52 -20.00 0.74
CA GLU A 46 -10.00 -21.35 1.12
C GLU A 46 -11.25 -21.27 2.00
N TRP A 47 -11.35 -20.27 2.88
CA TRP A 47 -12.55 -20.02 3.67
C TRP A 47 -13.75 -19.73 2.76
N GLU A 48 -13.64 -18.83 1.79
CA GLU A 48 -14.72 -18.55 0.84
C GLU A 48 -15.19 -19.79 0.08
N ARG A 49 -14.25 -20.66 -0.31
CA ARG A 49 -14.54 -21.87 -1.10
C ARG A 49 -15.16 -23.00 -0.29
N THR A 50 -14.92 -23.05 1.01
CA THR A 50 -15.25 -24.24 1.84
C THR A 50 -16.14 -23.93 3.03
N ASN A 51 -16.22 -22.66 3.43
CA ASN A 51 -16.81 -22.19 4.67
C ASN A 51 -16.22 -22.84 5.94
N ASP A 52 -15.02 -23.45 5.84
CA ASP A 52 -14.31 -23.99 7.00
C ASP A 52 -13.77 -22.85 7.86
N THR A 53 -14.36 -22.69 9.06
CA THR A 53 -14.08 -21.55 9.93
C THR A 53 -12.66 -21.53 10.45
N LYS A 54 -11.92 -22.64 10.42
CA LYS A 54 -10.51 -22.65 10.87
C LYS A 54 -9.66 -21.62 10.12
N TRP A 55 -9.96 -21.39 8.84
CA TRP A 55 -9.23 -20.44 8.00
C TRP A 55 -9.63 -19.00 8.34
N ARG A 56 -10.92 -18.75 8.53
CA ARG A 56 -11.45 -17.47 9.03
C ARG A 56 -10.83 -17.12 10.39
N ASP A 57 -10.79 -18.09 11.29
CA ASP A 57 -10.34 -17.89 12.67
C ASP A 57 -8.84 -17.55 12.72
N ARG A 58 -8.00 -18.16 11.87
CA ARG A 58 -6.59 -17.74 11.71
C ARG A 58 -6.46 -16.28 11.25
N ILE A 59 -7.31 -15.83 10.33
CA ILE A 59 -7.30 -14.43 9.87
C ILE A 59 -7.72 -13.49 11.01
N VAL A 60 -8.79 -13.84 11.73
CA VAL A 60 -9.28 -13.08 12.89
C VAL A 60 -8.22 -12.99 13.99
N THR A 61 -7.45 -14.06 14.24
CA THR A 61 -6.31 -14.04 15.17
C THR A 61 -5.30 -12.97 14.76
N GLY A 62 -4.82 -13.01 13.52
CA GLY A 62 -3.86 -12.01 13.03
C GLY A 62 -4.41 -10.59 13.04
N MET A 63 -5.67 -10.39 12.65
CA MET A 63 -6.34 -9.08 12.72
C MET A 63 -6.41 -8.56 14.16
N THR A 64 -6.76 -9.43 15.10
CA THR A 64 -6.86 -9.08 16.53
C THR A 64 -5.51 -8.67 17.09
N ASP A 65 -4.46 -9.46 16.80
CA ASP A 65 -3.10 -9.18 17.25
C ASP A 65 -2.58 -7.85 16.68
N ILE A 66 -2.73 -7.63 15.37
CA ILE A 66 -2.33 -6.36 14.71
C ILE A 66 -3.11 -5.18 15.31
N GLY A 67 -4.41 -5.33 15.53
CA GLY A 67 -5.25 -4.30 16.14
C GLY A 67 -4.89 -3.97 17.59
N ALA A 68 -4.26 -4.89 18.30
CA ALA A 68 -3.78 -4.69 19.67
C ALA A 68 -2.38 -4.04 19.74
N MET A 69 -1.59 -4.09 18.66
CA MET A 69 -0.27 -3.48 18.62
C MET A 69 -0.34 -1.95 18.68
N LYS A 70 0.55 -1.34 19.48
CA LYS A 70 0.58 0.12 19.70
C LYS A 70 0.64 0.93 18.40
N TYR A 71 1.34 0.42 17.38
CA TYR A 71 1.54 1.10 16.10
C TYR A 71 0.78 0.43 14.95
N GLY A 72 -0.13 -0.50 15.25
CA GLY A 72 -0.92 -1.22 14.24
C GLY A 72 -0.05 -1.83 13.15
N LEU A 73 -0.34 -1.53 11.89
CA LEU A 73 0.40 -2.04 10.74
C LEU A 73 1.80 -1.40 10.56
N PHE A 74 2.15 -0.35 11.31
CA PHE A 74 3.51 0.20 11.36
C PHE A 74 4.40 -0.51 12.41
N THR A 75 3.84 -1.45 13.17
CA THR A 75 4.59 -2.19 14.20
C THR A 75 5.68 -3.05 13.59
N GLY A 76 6.89 -3.00 14.15
CA GLY A 76 8.01 -3.82 13.70
C GLY A 76 8.96 -3.16 12.68
N TYR A 77 10.18 -3.69 12.57
CA TYR A 77 11.17 -3.26 11.57
C TYR A 77 10.66 -3.56 10.15
N THR A 78 10.32 -2.56 9.34
CA THR A 78 9.64 -2.74 8.04
C THR A 78 8.31 -3.50 8.14
N SER A 79 7.59 -3.31 9.25
CA SER A 79 6.41 -4.09 9.64
C SER A 79 6.68 -5.56 10.02
N ALA A 80 7.90 -5.94 10.36
CA ALA A 80 8.26 -7.29 10.77
C ALA A 80 7.86 -7.60 12.22
N VAL A 81 7.03 -8.62 12.40
CA VAL A 81 6.51 -9.08 13.69
C VAL A 81 6.77 -10.58 13.85
N GLY A 82 6.89 -11.05 15.09
CA GLY A 82 6.98 -12.47 15.39
C GLY A 82 5.72 -13.19 14.93
N PHE A 83 5.86 -14.44 14.46
CA PHE A 83 4.77 -15.25 13.95
C PHE A 83 4.91 -16.70 14.42
N ASP A 84 3.79 -17.27 14.87
CA ASP A 84 3.67 -18.68 15.18
C ASP A 84 2.78 -19.39 14.13
N PRO A 85 3.35 -20.22 13.23
CA PRO A 85 2.60 -20.93 12.20
C PRO A 85 1.60 -21.97 12.72
N ASP A 86 1.71 -22.45 13.97
CA ASP A 86 0.75 -23.39 14.53
C ASP A 86 -0.53 -22.69 14.97
N THR A 87 -0.38 -21.55 15.65
CA THR A 87 -1.51 -20.82 16.25
C THR A 87 -2.04 -19.68 15.38
N GLY A 88 -1.22 -19.17 14.45
CA GLY A 88 -1.53 -17.99 13.64
C GLY A 88 -1.28 -16.66 14.36
N HIS A 89 -0.75 -16.69 15.60
CA HIS A 89 -0.52 -15.49 16.40
C HIS A 89 0.64 -14.64 15.90
N LEU A 90 0.48 -13.32 16.02
CA LEU A 90 1.48 -12.31 15.73
C LEU A 90 1.93 -11.62 17.01
N THR A 91 3.22 -11.33 17.14
CA THR A 91 3.78 -10.69 18.34
C THR A 91 4.68 -9.52 17.98
N ASP A 92 4.49 -8.39 18.66
CA ASP A 92 5.39 -7.23 18.51
C ASP A 92 6.78 -7.56 19.08
N GLU A 93 7.80 -7.50 18.22
CA GLU A 93 9.21 -7.69 18.61
C GLU A 93 10.01 -6.38 18.61
N GLY A 94 9.36 -5.25 18.40
CA GLY A 94 9.97 -3.93 18.30
C GLY A 94 10.59 -3.65 16.92
N GLY A 95 11.28 -2.51 16.82
CA GLY A 95 11.94 -2.07 15.58
C GLY A 95 11.10 -1.17 14.68
N GLN A 96 9.87 -0.83 15.10
CA GLN A 96 9.05 0.18 14.44
C GLN A 96 9.83 1.47 14.19
N PHE A 97 9.58 2.08 13.04
CA PHE A 97 10.13 3.35 12.58
C PHE A 97 11.65 3.38 12.35
N GLN A 98 12.36 2.27 12.54
CA GLN A 98 13.80 2.17 12.27
C GLN A 98 14.13 1.98 10.77
N ALA A 99 13.12 1.67 9.95
CA ALA A 99 13.24 1.49 8.52
C ALA A 99 11.93 1.91 7.82
N SER A 100 11.97 1.92 6.49
CA SER A 100 10.81 2.30 5.67
C SER A 100 9.84 1.15 5.40
N TYR A 101 8.62 1.50 5.01
CA TYR A 101 7.45 0.61 4.89
C TYR A 101 6.98 0.46 3.43
N HIS A 102 7.80 0.87 2.47
CA HIS A 102 7.36 1.05 1.09
C HIS A 102 6.93 -0.24 0.38
N LEU A 103 7.43 -1.40 0.81
CA LEU A 103 7.01 -2.69 0.25
C LEU A 103 5.83 -3.35 0.97
N THR A 104 5.35 -2.76 2.06
CA THR A 104 4.40 -3.42 2.96
C THR A 104 3.07 -3.76 2.27
N MET A 105 2.51 -2.87 1.45
CA MET A 105 1.17 -3.06 0.84
C MET A 105 1.15 -3.11 -0.70
N LEU A 106 2.32 -3.17 -1.35
CA LEU A 106 2.39 -3.12 -2.82
C LEU A 106 2.11 -4.46 -3.52
N PHE A 107 2.18 -5.59 -2.80
CA PHE A 107 2.04 -6.94 -3.36
C PHE A 107 0.62 -7.49 -3.22
N GLY A 108 -0.39 -6.67 -3.48
CA GLY A 108 -1.82 -7.03 -3.35
C GLY A 108 -2.37 -6.95 -1.91
N GLY A 109 -1.52 -6.70 -0.91
CA GLY A 109 -1.94 -6.56 0.48
C GLY A 109 -2.94 -5.41 0.70
N GLY A 110 -2.74 -4.27 0.03
CA GLY A 110 -3.66 -3.15 0.11
C GLY A 110 -5.06 -3.49 -0.39
N GLU A 111 -5.14 -4.11 -1.58
CA GLU A 111 -6.39 -4.56 -2.20
C GLU A 111 -7.10 -5.62 -1.33
N PHE A 112 -6.35 -6.63 -0.88
CA PHE A 112 -6.86 -7.67 -0.01
C PHE A 112 -7.44 -7.09 1.28
N LEU A 113 -6.74 -6.15 1.93
CA LEU A 113 -7.24 -5.56 3.18
C LEU A 113 -8.47 -4.66 2.98
N MET A 114 -8.65 -4.05 1.81
CA MET A 114 -9.91 -3.34 1.49
C MET A 114 -11.09 -4.30 1.40
N GLU A 115 -10.91 -5.52 0.89
CA GLU A 115 -11.93 -6.56 0.85
C GLU A 115 -12.19 -7.18 2.21
N LEU A 116 -11.09 -7.50 2.91
CA LEU A 116 -11.12 -8.26 4.15
C LEU A 116 -11.97 -7.58 5.21
N VAL A 117 -11.79 -6.27 5.42
CA VAL A 117 -12.49 -5.52 6.48
C VAL A 117 -13.97 -5.23 6.19
N ASP A 118 -14.39 -5.41 4.93
CA ASP A 118 -15.80 -5.39 4.56
C ASP A 118 -16.46 -6.76 4.79
N THR A 119 -15.66 -7.84 4.86
CA THR A 119 -16.13 -9.23 5.00
C THR A 119 -16.03 -9.77 6.43
N ILE A 120 -14.90 -9.53 7.11
CA ILE A 120 -14.62 -9.95 8.48
C ILE A 120 -14.43 -8.70 9.34
N SER A 121 -15.23 -8.56 10.40
CA SER A 121 -15.21 -7.37 11.26
C SER A 121 -14.38 -7.60 12.51
N VAL A 122 -13.24 -6.92 12.61
CA VAL A 122 -12.43 -6.83 13.84
C VAL A 122 -12.18 -5.34 14.11
N PRO A 123 -12.95 -4.67 15.00
CA PRO A 123 -12.96 -3.21 15.11
C PRO A 123 -11.59 -2.56 15.40
N SER A 124 -10.75 -3.23 16.20
CA SER A 124 -9.38 -2.76 16.49
C SER A 124 -8.51 -2.76 15.23
N PHE A 125 -8.64 -3.81 14.40
CA PHE A 125 -7.97 -3.89 13.12
C PHE A 125 -8.48 -2.84 12.12
N ASP A 126 -9.81 -2.65 12.02
CA ASP A 126 -10.42 -1.65 11.13
C ASP A 126 -9.84 -0.25 11.39
N SER A 127 -9.69 0.12 12.67
CA SER A 127 -9.07 1.39 13.06
C SER A 127 -7.59 1.44 12.68
N ALA A 128 -6.83 0.38 12.98
CA ALA A 128 -5.41 0.32 12.66
C ALA A 128 -5.14 0.37 11.15
N TRP A 129 -5.99 -0.27 10.35
CA TRP A 129 -5.92 -0.27 8.89
C TRP A 129 -6.18 1.11 8.30
N VAL A 130 -7.26 1.78 8.74
CA VAL A 130 -7.56 3.16 8.30
C VAL A 130 -6.46 4.12 8.73
N ASP A 131 -5.89 3.95 9.92
CA ASP A 131 -4.72 4.73 10.35
C ASP A 131 -3.52 4.51 9.43
N PHE A 132 -3.16 3.26 9.11
CA PHE A 132 -2.06 2.99 8.18
C PHE A 132 -2.29 3.63 6.81
N ALA A 133 -3.49 3.45 6.25
CA ALA A 133 -3.87 3.97 4.95
C ALA A 133 -3.82 5.51 4.89
N ARG A 134 -4.21 6.19 5.98
CA ARG A 134 -4.12 7.65 6.11
C ARG A 134 -2.69 8.13 6.30
N TYR A 135 -1.96 7.53 7.25
CA TYR A 135 -0.71 8.09 7.75
C TYR A 135 0.54 7.71 6.95
N TYR A 136 0.43 6.78 5.99
CA TYR A 136 1.55 6.47 5.10
C TYR A 136 2.03 7.73 4.34
N ASN A 137 1.10 8.46 3.70
CA ASN A 137 1.38 9.70 2.95
C ASN A 137 1.21 10.98 3.79
N ALA A 138 0.98 10.87 5.11
CA ALA A 138 0.78 12.03 5.96
C ALA A 138 2.08 12.80 6.19
N THR A 139 1.92 14.09 6.50
CA THR A 139 3.02 14.99 6.81
C THR A 139 3.73 14.60 8.10
N SER A 140 4.96 15.07 8.28
CA SER A 140 5.73 14.86 9.52
C SER A 140 4.99 15.35 10.77
N ALA A 141 4.26 16.47 10.66
CA ALA A 141 3.47 17.03 11.74
C ALA A 141 2.30 16.11 12.13
N GLU A 142 1.57 15.59 11.14
CA GLU A 142 0.46 14.65 11.37
C GLU A 142 0.94 13.33 11.98
N LYS A 143 2.06 12.79 11.50
CA LYS A 143 2.68 11.58 12.06
C LYS A 143 3.11 11.79 13.50
N THR A 144 3.77 12.92 13.80
CA THR A 144 4.19 13.28 15.16
C THR A 144 2.98 13.42 16.09
N ALA A 145 1.93 14.08 15.62
CA ALA A 145 0.70 14.25 16.40
C ALA A 145 0.02 12.91 16.73
N LYS A 146 0.05 11.93 15.80
CA LYS A 146 -0.58 10.61 15.99
C LYS A 146 0.28 9.62 16.77
N TYR A 147 1.57 9.53 16.44
CA TYR A 147 2.47 8.47 16.92
C TYR A 147 3.55 8.97 17.88
N GLY A 148 3.54 10.25 18.22
CA GLY A 148 4.51 10.89 19.12
C GLY A 148 5.87 11.18 18.47
N GLN A 149 6.06 10.79 17.22
CA GLN A 149 7.28 11.05 16.45
C GLN A 149 7.01 11.01 14.94
N ASN A 150 7.86 11.68 14.18
CA ASN A 150 7.92 11.49 12.74
C ASN A 150 8.64 10.17 12.40
N PHE A 151 8.30 9.59 11.26
CA PHE A 151 8.99 8.43 10.70
C PHE A 151 8.94 8.42 9.18
N ASN A 152 9.92 7.77 8.57
CA ASN A 152 10.01 7.60 7.13
C ASN A 152 9.11 6.44 6.69
N SER A 153 7.99 6.73 6.01
CA SER A 153 7.18 5.69 5.38
C SER A 153 7.92 4.99 4.24
N GLY A 154 8.92 5.66 3.65
CA GLY A 154 9.59 5.27 2.43
C GLY A 154 9.12 6.07 1.22
N GLY A 155 9.55 5.64 0.04
CA GLY A 155 9.13 6.23 -1.24
C GLY A 155 7.72 5.81 -1.64
N PHE A 156 7.41 6.02 -2.92
CA PHE A 156 6.21 5.51 -3.58
C PHE A 156 4.87 6.07 -3.07
N GLY A 157 4.84 7.33 -2.61
CA GLY A 157 3.59 7.97 -2.19
C GLY A 157 2.50 7.95 -3.27
N TYR A 158 2.88 8.03 -4.54
CA TYR A 158 2.00 7.89 -5.70
C TYR A 158 1.41 6.48 -5.85
N LEU A 159 2.12 5.42 -5.44
CA LEU A 159 1.59 4.05 -5.42
C LEU A 159 0.65 3.83 -4.22
N TYR A 160 0.93 4.48 -3.10
CA TYR A 160 0.10 4.45 -1.89
C TYR A 160 -1.10 5.41 -1.94
N ALA A 161 -1.23 6.20 -3.00
CA ALA A 161 -2.38 7.07 -3.22
C ALA A 161 -3.72 6.31 -3.16
N LYS A 162 -3.74 5.05 -3.62
CA LYS A 162 -4.91 4.17 -3.47
C LYS A 162 -5.35 3.98 -2.01
N LEU A 163 -4.41 3.84 -1.08
CA LEU A 163 -4.71 3.69 0.33
C LEU A 163 -5.16 5.02 0.94
N GLN A 164 -4.55 6.12 0.51
CA GLN A 164 -4.95 7.46 0.93
C GLN A 164 -6.38 7.81 0.48
N ALA A 165 -6.75 7.45 -0.75
CA ALA A 165 -8.12 7.58 -1.25
C ALA A 165 -9.08 6.70 -0.45
N TYR A 166 -8.71 5.45 -0.19
CA TYR A 166 -9.51 4.54 0.63
C TYR A 166 -9.75 5.09 2.04
N ALA A 167 -8.71 5.61 2.71
CA ALA A 167 -8.87 6.29 4.00
C ALA A 167 -9.85 7.48 3.91
N GLY A 168 -9.77 8.26 2.83
CA GLY A 168 -10.72 9.34 2.55
C GLY A 168 -12.16 8.86 2.37
N GLU A 169 -12.38 7.71 1.73
CA GLU A 169 -13.72 7.10 1.67
C GLU A 169 -14.21 6.66 3.05
N ARG A 170 -13.39 5.90 3.80
CA ARG A 170 -13.74 5.36 5.11
C ARG A 170 -14.04 6.43 6.15
N LEU A 171 -13.36 7.57 6.07
CA LEU A 171 -13.51 8.69 6.98
C LEU A 171 -14.48 9.77 6.47
N ASN A 172 -15.04 9.60 5.27
CA ASN A 172 -15.81 10.63 4.56
C ASN A 172 -15.04 11.98 4.49
N ASP A 173 -13.74 11.90 4.20
CA ASP A 173 -12.82 13.02 4.12
C ASP A 173 -12.43 13.28 2.65
N ASN A 174 -13.07 14.29 2.06
CA ASN A 174 -12.79 14.69 0.68
C ASN A 174 -11.40 15.31 0.51
N ASN A 175 -10.77 15.84 1.56
CA ASN A 175 -9.42 16.35 1.47
C ASN A 175 -8.42 15.21 1.29
N LEU A 176 -8.59 14.08 1.99
CA LEU A 176 -7.78 12.88 1.76
C LEU A 176 -7.93 12.33 0.33
N LYS A 177 -9.15 12.34 -0.22
CA LYS A 177 -9.39 11.96 -1.62
C LYS A 177 -8.69 12.90 -2.60
N GLN A 178 -8.76 14.22 -2.35
CA GLN A 178 -8.05 15.22 -3.15
C GLN A 178 -6.53 15.05 -3.07
N LEU A 179 -5.98 14.76 -1.89
CA LEU A 179 -4.55 14.49 -1.73
C LEU A 179 -4.12 13.25 -2.51
N ALA A 180 -4.91 12.18 -2.47
CA ALA A 180 -4.67 10.98 -3.28
C ALA A 180 -4.73 11.27 -4.78
N TRP A 181 -5.69 12.07 -5.23
CA TRP A 181 -5.78 12.53 -6.61
C TRP A 181 -4.52 13.30 -7.04
N ASN A 182 -4.08 14.25 -6.22
CA ASN A 182 -2.88 15.04 -6.49
C ASN A 182 -1.62 14.17 -6.60
N GLN A 183 -1.53 13.08 -5.84
CA GLN A 183 -0.42 12.12 -5.94
C GLN A 183 -0.38 11.44 -7.32
N VAL A 184 -1.53 11.01 -7.86
CA VAL A 184 -1.59 10.31 -9.15
C VAL A 184 -1.50 11.25 -10.35
N THR A 185 -2.01 12.48 -10.25
CA THR A 185 -1.90 13.47 -11.34
C THR A 185 -0.59 14.25 -11.32
N GLY A 186 0.05 14.37 -10.15
CA GLY A 186 1.33 15.06 -9.99
C GLY A 186 2.56 14.17 -10.24
N SER A 187 2.40 12.85 -10.25
CA SER A 187 3.49 11.92 -10.54
C SER A 187 3.81 11.89 -12.04
N THR A 188 5.10 11.93 -12.38
CA THR A 188 5.60 11.66 -13.74
C THR A 188 6.08 10.22 -13.92
N VAL A 189 6.05 9.41 -12.86
CA VAL A 189 6.39 7.97 -12.93
C VAL A 189 5.34 7.25 -13.75
N GLY A 190 5.75 6.32 -14.62
CA GLY A 190 4.83 5.60 -15.50
C GLY A 190 4.28 6.44 -16.67
N TYR A 191 4.70 7.71 -16.80
CA TYR A 191 4.60 8.45 -18.06
C TYR A 191 5.85 8.19 -18.87
N PHE A 192 5.68 7.62 -20.06
CA PHE A 192 6.79 7.18 -20.88
C PHE A 192 6.75 7.81 -22.26
N SER A 193 7.94 7.99 -22.83
CA SER A 193 8.08 8.36 -24.23
C SER A 193 7.56 7.25 -25.13
N ASN A 194 7.27 7.61 -26.38
CA ASN A 194 6.94 6.63 -27.40
C ASN A 194 8.06 5.56 -27.50
N PRO A 195 7.72 4.29 -27.79
CA PRO A 195 8.70 3.25 -28.05
C PRO A 195 9.70 3.68 -29.13
N VAL A 196 10.97 3.36 -28.92
CA VAL A 196 12.06 3.61 -29.87
C VAL A 196 12.53 2.28 -30.44
N GLU A 197 12.70 2.22 -31.76
CA GLU A 197 13.31 1.09 -32.46
C GLU A 197 14.82 1.11 -32.30
N VAL A 198 15.42 -0.02 -31.94
CA VAL A 198 16.87 -0.22 -31.83
C VAL A 198 17.26 -1.41 -32.67
N GLY A 199 18.31 -1.27 -33.48
CA GLY A 199 18.81 -2.30 -34.38
C GLY A 199 20.30 -2.18 -34.66
N GLY A 200 20.78 -2.96 -35.63
CA GLY A 200 22.18 -2.98 -36.05
C GLY A 200 23.10 -3.56 -34.98
N VAL A 201 24.33 -3.04 -34.87
CA VAL A 201 25.36 -3.58 -33.97
C VAL A 201 25.07 -3.38 -32.47
N ASN A 202 24.01 -2.65 -32.12
CA ASN A 202 23.64 -2.40 -30.72
C ASN A 202 22.86 -3.55 -30.08
N VAL A 203 22.26 -4.44 -30.88
CA VAL A 203 21.37 -5.52 -30.41
C VAL A 203 21.51 -6.75 -31.32
N ILE A 204 21.19 -7.94 -30.79
CA ILE A 204 21.23 -9.20 -31.56
C ILE A 204 20.11 -9.24 -32.60
N GLU A 205 18.91 -8.79 -32.22
CA GLU A 205 17.73 -8.69 -33.08
C GLU A 205 17.09 -7.30 -32.89
N PRO A 206 16.40 -6.73 -33.90
CA PRO A 206 15.68 -5.48 -33.74
C PRO A 206 14.66 -5.53 -32.61
N VAL A 207 14.63 -4.50 -31.77
CA VAL A 207 13.71 -4.40 -30.62
C VAL A 207 13.07 -3.02 -30.52
N LYS A 208 11.84 -2.99 -29.99
CA LYS A 208 11.19 -1.78 -29.49
C LYS A 208 11.44 -1.66 -27.99
N GLN A 209 11.94 -0.51 -27.55
CA GLN A 209 12.15 -0.25 -26.13
C GLN A 209 11.58 1.08 -25.67
N ILE A 210 11.19 1.11 -24.40
CA ILE A 210 10.86 2.32 -23.65
C ILE A 210 11.79 2.33 -22.44
N THR A 211 12.89 3.08 -22.51
CA THR A 211 13.93 3.04 -21.46
C THR A 211 13.52 3.76 -20.18
N SER A 212 12.51 4.62 -20.24
CA SER A 212 11.98 5.37 -19.08
C SER A 212 10.92 4.60 -18.29
N LEU A 213 10.63 3.34 -18.62
CA LEU A 213 9.58 2.54 -18.00
C LEU A 213 10.13 1.21 -17.46
N ALA A 214 9.81 0.89 -16.22
CA ALA A 214 9.97 -0.45 -15.68
C ALA A 214 8.61 -1.11 -15.40
N THR A 215 8.61 -2.45 -15.32
CA THR A 215 7.40 -3.24 -15.01
C THR A 215 6.77 -2.83 -13.67
N ASN A 216 7.58 -2.46 -12.67
CA ASN A 216 7.10 -2.02 -11.37
C ASN A 216 6.25 -0.74 -11.48
N ASP A 217 6.67 0.20 -12.33
CA ASP A 217 5.97 1.46 -12.58
C ASP A 217 4.62 1.17 -13.25
N ALA A 218 4.64 0.42 -14.36
CA ALA A 218 3.42 0.07 -15.11
C ALA A 218 2.40 -0.68 -14.24
N ALA A 219 2.85 -1.68 -13.48
CA ALA A 219 1.97 -2.52 -12.67
C ALA A 219 1.37 -1.77 -11.49
N SER A 220 2.21 -1.10 -10.69
CA SER A 220 1.74 -0.53 -9.42
C SER A 220 1.05 0.82 -9.63
N PHE A 221 1.53 1.64 -10.58
CA PHE A 221 0.97 2.97 -10.77
C PHE A 221 -0.40 2.92 -11.45
N SER A 222 -0.58 2.05 -12.45
CA SER A 222 -1.90 1.84 -13.05
C SER A 222 -2.92 1.38 -12.02
N LEU A 223 -2.55 0.47 -11.11
CA LEU A 223 -3.40 0.03 -10.01
C LEU A 223 -3.77 1.19 -9.08
N ALA A 224 -2.84 2.07 -8.75
CA ALA A 224 -3.12 3.26 -7.96
C ALA A 224 -4.10 4.21 -8.66
N GLN A 225 -3.91 4.45 -9.95
CA GLN A 225 -4.80 5.27 -10.77
C GLN A 225 -6.21 4.69 -10.83
N TYR A 226 -6.36 3.38 -11.10
CA TYR A 226 -7.65 2.71 -11.14
C TYR A 226 -8.39 2.80 -9.80
N ALA A 227 -7.69 2.52 -8.69
CA ALA A 227 -8.31 2.57 -7.37
C ALA A 227 -8.72 4.00 -6.98
N VAL A 228 -7.87 5.00 -7.22
CA VAL A 228 -8.21 6.40 -6.94
C VAL A 228 -9.40 6.86 -7.78
N LEU A 229 -9.43 6.53 -9.08
CA LEU A 229 -10.57 6.83 -9.97
C LEU A 229 -11.86 6.16 -9.51
N ALA A 230 -11.80 4.89 -9.08
CA ALA A 230 -12.98 4.17 -8.60
C ALA A 230 -13.53 4.76 -7.28
N ILE A 231 -12.67 5.27 -6.41
CA ILE A 231 -13.04 5.83 -5.10
C ILE A 231 -13.51 7.29 -5.21
N ALA A 232 -12.86 8.08 -6.07
CA ALA A 232 -13.08 9.51 -6.23
C ALA A 232 -13.31 9.89 -7.71
N PRO A 233 -14.33 9.31 -8.37
CA PRO A 233 -14.57 9.54 -9.80
C PRO A 233 -14.89 11.01 -10.10
N ASP A 234 -15.49 11.73 -9.16
CA ASP A 234 -15.84 13.15 -9.31
C ASP A 234 -14.63 14.08 -9.46
N LEU A 235 -13.42 13.60 -9.13
CA LEU A 235 -12.16 14.35 -9.31
C LEU A 235 -11.58 14.17 -10.72
N ALA A 236 -12.06 13.18 -11.47
CA ALA A 236 -11.61 12.94 -12.83
C ALA A 236 -12.11 14.05 -13.77
N PRO A 237 -11.33 14.43 -14.80
CA PRO A 237 -11.80 15.37 -15.82
C PRO A 237 -13.04 14.81 -16.54
N ASN A 238 -14.08 15.63 -16.70
CA ASN A 238 -15.31 15.28 -17.41
C ASN A 238 -15.16 15.23 -18.95
N SER A 239 -13.96 15.52 -19.45
CA SER A 239 -13.63 15.45 -20.87
C SER A 239 -12.19 15.00 -21.07
N PHE A 240 -11.96 14.23 -22.13
CA PHE A 240 -10.62 13.90 -22.56
C PHE A 240 -10.03 15.09 -23.31
N SER A 241 -9.03 15.75 -22.72
CA SER A 241 -8.18 16.68 -23.47
C SER A 241 -6.96 15.91 -23.94
N GLU A 242 -6.84 15.71 -25.24
CA GLU A 242 -5.68 15.05 -25.83
C GLU A 242 -4.43 15.89 -25.53
N SER A 243 -3.53 15.33 -24.72
CA SER A 243 -2.23 15.94 -24.44
C SER A 243 -1.44 16.02 -25.73
N ARG A 244 -1.45 17.19 -26.39
CA ARG A 244 -0.52 17.49 -27.49
C ARG A 244 0.88 17.55 -26.91
N SER A 245 1.56 16.41 -26.90
CA SER A 245 3.00 16.21 -26.76
C SER A 245 3.74 17.35 -26.05
N ILE A 246 4.02 17.20 -24.75
CA ILE A 246 5.08 18.00 -24.12
C ILE A 246 6.36 17.66 -24.89
N ARG A 247 6.84 18.58 -25.74
CA ARG A 247 8.16 18.47 -26.35
C ARG A 247 9.17 18.46 -25.21
N TYR A 248 9.72 17.30 -24.90
CA TYR A 248 10.80 17.19 -23.94
C TYR A 248 12.11 17.55 -24.63
N THR A 249 12.74 18.65 -24.20
CA THR A 249 14.14 18.97 -24.49
C THR A 249 14.99 18.15 -23.50
N PRO A 250 15.90 17.25 -23.97
CA PRO A 250 16.73 16.49 -23.05
C PRO A 250 17.73 17.42 -22.35
N SER A 251 17.60 17.53 -21.03
CA SER A 251 18.69 18.01 -20.17
C SER A 251 19.64 16.85 -19.96
N VAL A 252 20.85 16.96 -20.51
CA VAL A 252 21.95 16.03 -20.24
C VAL A 252 22.40 16.28 -18.81
N MET A 253 22.14 15.35 -17.89
CA MET A 253 22.78 15.37 -16.56
C MET A 253 23.81 14.25 -16.44
N SER A 254 25.04 14.72 -16.25
CA SER A 254 26.26 13.97 -15.92
C SER A 254 26.15 13.26 -14.56
N VAL A 255 26.92 12.19 -14.42
CA VAL A 255 27.03 11.29 -13.25
C VAL A 255 27.77 11.95 -12.06
N SER A 256 27.37 11.58 -10.83
CA SER A 256 28.00 11.75 -9.48
C SER A 256 28.26 13.19 -9.00
N THR A 257 28.07 13.62 -7.73
CA THR A 257 28.40 13.00 -6.42
C THR A 257 27.70 13.80 -5.27
N MET A 258 27.70 13.23 -4.06
CA MET A 258 27.28 13.68 -2.71
C MET A 258 27.10 15.17 -2.30
N VAL A 259 26.14 15.39 -1.36
CA VAL A 259 25.99 16.46 -0.32
C VAL A 259 25.59 17.86 -0.88
N GLU A 260 24.59 18.62 -0.40
CA GLU A 260 24.22 19.03 0.97
C GLU A 260 22.76 19.55 1.03
N ALA A 261 22.18 19.61 2.23
CA ALA A 261 20.80 20.03 2.50
C ALA A 261 20.65 21.56 2.68
N HIS A 262 19.61 22.15 2.10
CA HIS A 262 19.05 23.42 2.56
C HIS A 262 17.51 23.38 2.54
N TYR A 263 16.91 23.49 3.72
CA TYR A 263 15.47 23.63 3.93
C TYR A 263 15.11 25.13 3.99
N HIS A 264 14.07 25.53 3.27
CA HIS A 264 13.38 26.80 3.51
C HIS A 264 11.98 26.53 4.08
N GLU A 265 11.73 27.17 5.21
CA GLU A 265 10.50 27.15 6.01
C GLU A 265 9.48 28.16 5.47
N LYS A 266 8.20 27.78 5.35
CA LYS A 266 7.10 28.74 5.22
C LYS A 266 5.81 28.25 5.91
N GLY A 267 5.41 29.01 6.94
CA GLY A 267 4.07 29.60 7.09
C GLY A 267 2.91 28.67 7.43
N ALA A 268 2.52 28.64 8.71
CA ALA A 268 1.31 28.01 9.22
C ALA A 268 0.03 28.74 8.79
N ILE A 269 -1.04 27.97 8.49
CA ILE A 269 -2.42 28.46 8.42
C ILE A 269 -3.30 27.60 9.33
N SER A 270 -3.99 28.27 10.24
CA SER A 270 -4.97 27.74 11.19
C SER A 270 -6.33 27.52 10.52
N THR A 271 -6.98 26.38 10.75
CA THR A 271 -8.44 26.24 10.59
C THR A 271 -9.05 25.33 11.66
N ALA A 272 -10.24 25.73 12.12
CA ALA A 272 -10.97 25.21 13.27
C ALA A 272 -11.68 23.87 13.02
N LYS A 273 -11.84 23.08 14.08
CA LYS A 273 -12.49 21.76 14.12
C LYS A 273 -14.02 21.85 14.01
N ARG A 274 -14.63 20.93 13.26
CA ARG A 274 -16.07 20.58 13.32
C ARG A 274 -16.21 19.10 13.74
N PRO A 275 -17.26 18.69 14.48
CA PRO A 275 -17.36 17.34 15.01
C PRO A 275 -17.83 16.34 13.95
N LEU A 276 -17.28 15.13 14.02
CA LEU A 276 -17.57 13.98 13.16
C LEU A 276 -18.98 13.45 13.43
N GLY A 277 -19.81 13.42 12.39
CA GLY A 277 -21.10 12.72 12.38
C GLY A 277 -20.92 11.21 12.25
N SER A 278 -21.92 10.46 12.71
CA SER A 278 -21.94 8.99 12.77
C SER A 278 -21.84 8.30 11.40
N PRO A 279 -21.32 7.05 11.33
CA PRO A 279 -21.08 6.36 10.07
C PRO A 279 -22.39 5.94 9.39
N ARG A 280 -22.50 6.19 8.08
CA ARG A 280 -23.54 5.59 7.21
C ARG A 280 -23.19 4.14 6.84
N PRO A 281 -24.16 3.32 6.39
CA PRO A 281 -23.96 1.88 6.18
C PRO A 281 -22.94 1.57 5.08
N LYS A 282 -22.12 0.55 5.33
CA LYS A 282 -21.09 0.01 4.42
C LYS A 282 -21.71 -0.38 3.06
N ARG A 283 -21.39 0.33 1.98
CA ARG A 283 -21.56 -0.17 0.60
C ARG A 283 -20.21 -0.67 0.11
N GLY A 284 -20.07 -1.99 -0.02
CA GLY A 284 -18.81 -2.69 -0.27
C GLY A 284 -18.04 -2.14 -1.47
N PHE A 285 -16.76 -1.88 -1.25
CA PHE A 285 -15.80 -1.30 -2.20
C PHE A 285 -15.75 -2.05 -3.54
N PHE A 286 -15.71 -3.38 -3.51
CA PHE A 286 -15.64 -4.22 -4.71
C PHE A 286 -16.86 -4.14 -5.62
N LYS A 287 -18.08 -3.96 -5.08
CA LYS A 287 -19.28 -3.80 -5.91
C LYS A 287 -19.22 -2.56 -6.80
N ARG A 288 -18.52 -1.50 -6.36
CA ARG A 288 -18.34 -0.29 -7.17
C ARG A 288 -17.22 -0.43 -8.20
N ILE A 289 -16.15 -1.16 -7.89
CA ILE A 289 -15.10 -1.48 -8.88
C ILE A 289 -15.68 -2.35 -10.02
N ILE A 290 -16.43 -3.39 -9.69
CA ILE A 290 -17.06 -4.27 -10.68
C ILE A 290 -18.03 -3.47 -11.56
N HIS A 291 -18.84 -2.61 -10.96
CA HIS A 291 -19.75 -1.71 -11.69
C HIS A 291 -19.02 -0.72 -12.59
N PHE A 292 -17.97 -0.07 -12.08
CA PHE A 292 -17.16 0.91 -12.84
C PHE A 292 -16.42 0.25 -14.02
N LEU A 293 -15.95 -0.97 -13.85
CA LEU A 293 -15.28 -1.74 -14.91
C LEU A 293 -16.27 -2.40 -15.90
N GLY A 294 -17.58 -2.23 -15.73
CA GLY A 294 -18.59 -2.85 -16.59
C GLY A 294 -18.59 -4.38 -16.53
N LEU A 295 -18.17 -4.95 -15.39
CA LEU A 295 -18.05 -6.39 -15.16
C LEU A 295 -19.28 -6.99 -14.44
N ASP A 296 -20.32 -6.20 -14.20
CA ASP A 296 -21.61 -6.69 -13.72
C ASP A 296 -22.27 -7.51 -14.85
N LYS A 297 -22.46 -8.82 -14.62
CA LYS A 297 -23.31 -9.66 -15.47
C LYS A 297 -24.79 -9.42 -15.19
#